data_AF-A0A953ZEN8-F1
#
_entry.id   AF-A0A953ZEN8-F1
#
_cell.length_a   1.000
_cell.length_b   1.000
_cell.length_c   1.000
_cell.angle_alpha   90.00
_cell.angle_beta   90.00
_cell.angle_gamma   90.00
#
_symmetry.space_group_name_H-M   'P 1'
#
loop_
_entity.id
_entity.type
_entity.pdbx_description
1 polymer ?
#
loop_
_entity_poly.entity_id
_entity_poly.type
_entity_poly.pdbx_seq_one_letter_code
_entity_poly.pdbx_strand_id
1 'polypeptide(L)'
;MAGLPPNPNTGQNRKPTTGVRYVRSVAVAGQNGAPASDAGNSAPRRPAAPRSVPSRVGAGGKRKRLGELLLEANVIDEDQLEHALKIHRQTGKQLGRVLVDTNLVEETELIKYLAINLGVESINLNDENLQIESDAVLQIQERQARRFNLIAFRLDDDKEMLHVAMANPADVIAIDTIKSLTGKGVKVFIGSRIAIADAIDKHYAQQYSLDQMGEDLKSVDAELIEDMDDDLGMDSDAIDAASNAPVVKYVNATLMEAVKQRASDIHFEPFEREVMVRFRIDGALREVTAPPKRLINAVVSRIKIISGLDIAERRLPQDGRCKLKLGDRVIDMRVSTLPVVHGEKVVMRILDKSATSMDIDSLGFDPMTLKEMKRVLQTPHGVVVLTGPTGSGKTTTLYSFLKHIYSPEINIVTVEDPVEYQLPGVNQVQVRSNIGMSFAAALRSILRQDPDVVMIGEMRDQETLEIAVRAALTGHLVFSTIHTNTACATVTRMADMGLERYMITSALICAISQRLIRMICPKCKEPY
;
A
#
# COMPACT_ATOMS: atom_id res chain seq x y z
N MET A 1 -11.05 78.84 3.16
CA MET A 1 -12.16 78.81 2.18
C MET A 1 -12.62 77.37 2.04
N ALA A 2 -13.93 77.19 2.20
CA ALA A 2 -14.65 75.93 2.29
C ALA A 2 -14.72 75.16 0.95
N GLY A 3 -15.04 73.86 1.01
CA GLY A 3 -15.55 73.12 -0.16
C GLY A 3 -15.43 71.60 -0.06
N LEU A 4 -16.45 70.97 0.51
CA LEU A 4 -16.74 69.51 0.57
C LEU A 4 -16.92 68.86 -0.83
N PRO A 5 -16.95 67.50 -0.91
CA PRO A 5 -16.96 66.71 -2.15
C PRO A 5 -18.38 66.37 -2.64
N PRO A 6 -18.53 65.67 -3.78
CA PRO A 6 -19.72 64.86 -4.05
C PRO A 6 -19.44 63.37 -4.23
N ASN A 7 -20.48 62.60 -3.87
CA ASN A 7 -20.64 61.15 -3.85
C ASN A 7 -21.40 60.68 -5.15
N PRO A 8 -22.08 59.52 -5.21
CA PRO A 8 -21.76 58.32 -5.99
C PRO A 8 -22.69 58.02 -7.21
N ASN A 9 -22.49 56.85 -7.82
CA ASN A 9 -23.38 56.04 -8.69
C ASN A 9 -23.56 56.41 -10.18
N THR A 10 -23.08 55.52 -11.04
CA THR A 10 -23.65 55.09 -12.34
C THR A 10 -23.07 53.68 -12.63
N GLY A 11 -23.70 52.68 -13.22
CA GLY A 11 -25.01 52.49 -13.81
C GLY A 11 -25.05 51.10 -14.49
N GLN A 12 -26.14 50.37 -14.25
CA GLN A 12 -26.93 49.57 -15.20
C GLN A 12 -26.29 48.99 -16.49
N ASN A 13 -26.45 47.67 -16.72
CA ASN A 13 -27.26 47.11 -17.84
C ASN A 13 -27.13 45.56 -17.86
N ARG A 14 -28.23 44.83 -17.65
CA ARG A 14 -29.21 44.30 -18.63
C ARG A 14 -28.82 42.94 -19.23
N LYS A 15 -29.63 41.94 -18.85
CA LYS A 15 -29.92 40.73 -19.65
C LYS A 15 -30.53 41.11 -21.01
N PRO A 16 -30.57 40.15 -21.94
CA PRO A 16 -31.80 39.89 -22.67
C PRO A 16 -32.30 38.44 -22.47
N THR A 17 -33.61 38.39 -22.20
CA THR A 17 -34.59 37.34 -22.50
C THR A 17 -34.55 36.95 -23.99
N THR A 18 -34.96 35.78 -24.47
CA THR A 18 -36.30 35.12 -24.43
C THR A 18 -36.09 33.67 -24.92
N GLY A 19 -36.69 32.63 -24.33
CA GLY A 19 -38.10 32.22 -24.48
C GLY A 19 -38.12 30.96 -25.36
N VAL A 20 -38.69 29.83 -24.96
CA VAL A 20 -40.13 29.45 -24.99
C VAL A 20 -40.13 27.91 -24.86
N ARG A 21 -41.00 27.14 -24.21
CA ARG A 21 -42.16 27.28 -23.30
C ARG A 21 -42.58 25.84 -22.89
N TYR A 22 -42.88 25.64 -21.59
CA TYR A 22 -44.09 24.99 -21.01
C TYR A 22 -44.43 23.50 -21.32
N VAL A 23 -45.10 22.68 -20.49
CA VAL A 23 -45.96 22.78 -19.26
C VAL A 23 -45.76 21.43 -18.51
N ARG A 24 -45.50 21.35 -17.17
CA ARG A 24 -46.44 21.11 -16.03
C ARG A 24 -47.58 20.09 -16.32
N SER A 25 -47.95 19.13 -15.46
CA SER A 25 -48.18 19.08 -13.99
C SER A 25 -48.39 17.58 -13.57
N VAL A 26 -47.93 17.04 -12.43
CA VAL A 26 -48.45 17.07 -11.02
C VAL A 26 -49.98 16.79 -10.98
N ALA A 27 -50.60 15.84 -10.25
CA ALA A 27 -50.34 15.21 -8.95
C ALA A 27 -51.33 14.02 -8.65
N VAL A 28 -50.92 13.15 -7.70
CA VAL A 28 -51.68 12.58 -6.53
C VAL A 28 -52.80 11.51 -6.69
N ALA A 29 -52.50 10.37 -6.04
CA ALA A 29 -53.29 9.42 -5.21
C ALA A 29 -54.72 8.93 -5.59
N GLY A 30 -54.91 7.61 -5.39
CA GLY A 30 -56.22 6.97 -5.21
C GLY A 30 -56.12 5.45 -5.01
N GLN A 31 -56.56 4.97 -3.84
CA GLN A 31 -56.68 3.57 -3.46
C GLN A 31 -57.89 2.86 -4.11
N ASN A 32 -57.89 1.52 -3.98
CA ASN A 32 -59.01 0.57 -3.90
C ASN A 32 -59.35 -0.29 -5.12
N GLY A 33 -59.40 -1.61 -4.86
CA GLY A 33 -60.52 -2.45 -5.28
C GLY A 33 -60.22 -3.51 -6.35
N ALA A 34 -60.09 -4.76 -5.91
CA ALA A 34 -60.25 -5.95 -6.75
C ALA A 34 -61.73 -6.08 -7.26
N PRO A 35 -62.04 -6.96 -8.23
CA PRO A 35 -62.22 -8.38 -7.90
C PRO A 35 -61.73 -9.39 -8.96
N ALA A 36 -61.79 -10.65 -8.55
CA ALA A 36 -61.33 -11.87 -9.20
C ALA A 36 -62.25 -12.45 -10.31
N SER A 37 -61.67 -13.33 -11.14
CA SER A 37 -62.23 -14.55 -11.75
C SER A 37 -61.23 -15.06 -12.82
N ASP A 38 -61.03 -16.32 -13.16
CA ASP A 38 -61.22 -17.65 -12.57
C ASP A 38 -60.46 -18.65 -13.49
N ALA A 39 -60.08 -19.80 -12.94
CA ALA A 39 -59.82 -21.11 -13.55
C ALA A 39 -58.77 -21.34 -14.67
N GLY A 40 -57.84 -22.28 -14.43
CA GLY A 40 -56.97 -22.87 -15.47
C GLY A 40 -55.92 -23.86 -14.97
N ASN A 41 -56.36 -25.01 -14.45
CA ASN A 41 -55.62 -26.13 -13.88
C ASN A 41 -54.58 -26.81 -14.83
N SER A 42 -53.35 -27.08 -14.37
CA SER A 42 -52.57 -28.28 -14.78
C SER A 42 -51.40 -28.61 -13.83
N ALA A 43 -51.32 -29.90 -13.46
CA ALA A 43 -50.48 -30.50 -12.43
C ALA A 43 -49.04 -30.87 -12.92
N PRO A 44 -48.10 -31.30 -12.03
CA PRO A 44 -46.66 -31.27 -12.28
C PRO A 44 -46.13 -32.54 -12.99
N ARG A 45 -45.12 -32.38 -13.85
CA ARG A 45 -44.40 -33.48 -14.51
C ARG A 45 -43.28 -34.04 -13.63
N ARG A 46 -43.21 -35.38 -13.53
CA ARG A 46 -42.14 -36.18 -12.88
C ARG A 46 -40.82 -36.16 -13.68
N PRO A 47 -39.65 -36.42 -13.05
CA PRO A 47 -38.34 -36.32 -13.69
C PRO A 47 -38.01 -37.57 -14.54
N ALA A 48 -37.28 -37.36 -15.64
CA ALA A 48 -36.80 -38.41 -16.55
C ALA A 48 -35.38 -38.92 -16.18
N ALA A 49 -35.12 -40.18 -16.48
CA ALA A 49 -33.91 -40.96 -16.17
C ALA A 49 -32.64 -40.49 -16.95
N PRO A 50 -31.41 -40.84 -16.48
CA PRO A 50 -30.17 -40.31 -17.06
C PRO A 50 -29.85 -40.89 -18.44
N ARG A 51 -29.44 -40.04 -19.39
CA ARG A 51 -29.08 -40.41 -20.77
C ARG A 51 -27.56 -40.68 -20.90
N SER A 52 -27.22 -41.76 -21.60
CA SER A 52 -25.84 -42.24 -21.82
C SER A 52 -25.09 -41.45 -22.91
N VAL A 53 -23.80 -41.19 -22.68
CA VAL A 53 -22.89 -40.47 -23.60
C VAL A 53 -22.28 -41.45 -24.64
N PRO A 54 -22.18 -41.10 -25.94
CA PRO A 54 -21.52 -41.96 -26.93
C PRO A 54 -19.98 -41.88 -26.83
N SER A 55 -19.31 -43.02 -27.00
CA SER A 55 -17.85 -43.14 -26.96
C SER A 55 -17.18 -42.86 -28.32
N ARG A 56 -15.99 -42.25 -28.23
CA ARG A 56 -14.96 -41.92 -29.24
C ARG A 56 -15.25 -42.24 -30.73
N VAL A 57 -15.23 -41.20 -31.57
CA VAL A 57 -15.14 -41.30 -33.04
C VAL A 57 -13.68 -41.06 -33.50
N GLY A 58 -13.20 -41.95 -34.38
CA GLY A 58 -11.85 -41.95 -34.94
C GLY A 58 -11.51 -40.79 -35.87
N ALA A 59 -10.20 -40.62 -36.08
CA ALA A 59 -9.58 -39.56 -36.87
C ALA A 59 -9.97 -39.61 -38.35
N GLY A 60 -10.52 -38.50 -38.89
CA GLY A 60 -10.70 -38.30 -40.34
C GLY A 60 -11.85 -37.40 -40.80
N GLY A 61 -12.82 -37.06 -39.94
CA GLY A 61 -13.97 -36.20 -40.32
C GLY A 61 -13.73 -34.71 -40.06
N LYS A 62 -14.26 -33.83 -40.93
CA LYS A 62 -14.35 -32.36 -40.67
C LYS A 62 -14.85 -32.12 -39.24
N ARG A 63 -14.12 -31.35 -38.42
CA ARG A 63 -14.57 -30.96 -37.06
C ARG A 63 -15.95 -30.32 -37.18
N LYS A 64 -16.96 -31.00 -36.62
CA LYS A 64 -18.35 -30.52 -36.59
C LYS A 64 -18.42 -29.25 -35.75
N ARG A 65 -19.23 -28.28 -36.17
CA ARG A 65 -19.39 -27.02 -35.43
C ARG A 65 -20.17 -27.26 -34.14
N LEU A 66 -19.96 -26.43 -33.12
CA LEU A 66 -20.65 -26.56 -31.81
C LEU A 66 -22.18 -26.65 -31.96
N GLY A 67 -22.78 -25.82 -32.82
CA GLY A 67 -24.23 -25.86 -33.07
C GLY A 67 -24.71 -27.17 -33.68
N GLU A 68 -23.93 -27.76 -34.60
CA GLU A 68 -24.25 -29.06 -35.23
C GLU A 68 -24.18 -30.19 -34.21
N LEU A 69 -23.18 -30.16 -33.31
CA LEU A 69 -23.04 -31.14 -32.24
C LEU A 69 -24.21 -31.09 -31.24
N LEU A 70 -24.69 -29.89 -30.92
CA LEU A 70 -25.83 -29.72 -30.00
C LEU A 70 -27.17 -30.12 -30.64
N LEU A 71 -27.34 -29.89 -31.95
CA LEU A 71 -28.50 -30.37 -32.71
C LEU A 71 -28.53 -31.90 -32.81
N GLU A 72 -27.41 -32.53 -33.17
CA GLU A 72 -27.32 -34.00 -33.30
C GLU A 72 -27.61 -34.71 -31.96
N ALA A 73 -27.21 -34.09 -30.85
CA ALA A 73 -27.47 -34.60 -29.52
C ALA A 73 -28.89 -34.28 -28.99
N ASN A 74 -29.72 -33.59 -29.77
CA ASN A 74 -31.05 -33.09 -29.38
C ASN A 74 -31.04 -32.26 -28.09
N VAL A 75 -29.99 -31.47 -27.87
CA VAL A 75 -29.87 -30.54 -26.73
C VAL A 75 -30.57 -29.22 -27.05
N ILE A 76 -30.51 -28.80 -28.31
CA ILE A 76 -31.24 -27.65 -28.85
C ILE A 76 -31.94 -28.07 -30.16
N ASP A 77 -32.96 -27.33 -30.56
CA ASP A 77 -33.60 -27.45 -31.87
C ASP A 77 -33.08 -26.40 -32.88
N GLU A 78 -33.53 -26.52 -34.14
CA GLU A 78 -33.05 -25.68 -35.25
C GLU A 78 -33.45 -24.20 -35.07
N ASP A 79 -34.65 -23.95 -34.54
CA ASP A 79 -35.16 -22.60 -34.26
C ASP A 79 -34.36 -21.93 -33.11
N GLN A 80 -34.04 -22.68 -32.06
CA GLN A 80 -33.21 -22.25 -30.94
C GLN A 80 -31.78 -21.95 -31.36
N LEU A 81 -31.19 -22.77 -32.23
CA LEU A 81 -29.86 -22.51 -32.77
C LEU A 81 -29.85 -21.25 -33.65
N GLU A 82 -30.84 -21.07 -34.51
CA GLU A 82 -30.95 -19.88 -35.35
C GLU A 82 -31.10 -18.60 -34.51
N HIS A 83 -31.93 -18.66 -33.47
CA HIS A 83 -32.09 -17.57 -32.51
C HIS A 83 -30.76 -17.20 -31.81
N ALA A 84 -30.03 -18.20 -31.30
CA ALA A 84 -28.74 -17.99 -30.66
C ALA A 84 -27.67 -17.45 -31.63
N LEU A 85 -27.66 -17.91 -32.88
CA LEU A 85 -26.77 -17.40 -33.93
C LEU A 85 -27.05 -15.94 -34.29
N LYS A 86 -28.32 -15.52 -34.27
CA LYS A 86 -28.71 -14.12 -34.49
C LYS A 86 -28.15 -13.21 -33.39
N ILE A 87 -28.30 -13.62 -32.12
CA ILE A 87 -27.76 -12.87 -30.97
C ILE A 87 -26.22 -12.86 -31.00
N HIS A 88 -25.58 -13.99 -31.33
CA HIS A 88 -24.14 -14.09 -31.50
C HIS A 88 -23.62 -13.07 -32.53
N ARG A 89 -24.25 -12.98 -33.71
CA ARG A 89 -23.87 -12.03 -34.77
C ARG A 89 -24.08 -10.57 -34.38
N GLN A 90 -25.13 -10.27 -33.61
CA GLN A 90 -25.44 -8.91 -33.17
C GLN A 90 -24.54 -8.43 -32.03
N THR A 91 -24.16 -9.31 -31.10
CA THR A 91 -23.44 -8.95 -29.88
C THR A 91 -21.94 -9.21 -29.95
N GLY A 92 -21.48 -10.05 -30.87
CA GLY A 92 -20.09 -10.52 -30.94
C GLY A 92 -19.67 -11.46 -29.78
N LYS A 93 -20.56 -11.74 -28.82
CA LYS A 93 -20.32 -12.70 -27.74
C LYS A 93 -20.17 -14.11 -28.30
N GLN A 94 -19.34 -14.97 -27.72
CA GLN A 94 -19.20 -16.38 -28.17
C GLN A 94 -20.54 -17.13 -28.12
N LEU A 95 -20.82 -17.97 -29.15
CA LEU A 95 -22.09 -18.70 -29.29
C LEU A 95 -22.44 -19.54 -28.05
N GLY A 96 -21.46 -20.24 -27.46
CA GLY A 96 -21.69 -21.00 -26.23
C GLY A 96 -22.18 -20.14 -25.06
N ARG A 97 -21.65 -18.92 -24.91
CA ARG A 97 -22.10 -17.98 -23.87
C ARG A 97 -23.52 -17.49 -24.12
N VAL A 98 -23.86 -17.25 -25.39
CA VAL A 98 -25.24 -16.87 -25.76
C VAL A 98 -26.22 -17.97 -25.37
N LEU A 99 -25.89 -19.23 -25.65
CA LEU A 99 -26.75 -20.39 -25.32
C LEU A 99 -27.00 -20.53 -23.80
N VAL A 100 -26.00 -20.25 -22.97
CA VAL A 100 -26.15 -20.25 -21.50
C VAL A 100 -26.90 -19.01 -21.01
N ASP A 101 -26.54 -17.81 -21.49
CA ASP A 101 -27.18 -16.53 -21.10
C ASP A 101 -28.71 -16.54 -21.41
N THR A 102 -29.13 -17.26 -22.46
CA THR A 102 -30.55 -17.41 -22.83
C THR A 102 -31.24 -18.63 -22.19
N ASN A 103 -30.59 -19.32 -21.25
CA ASN A 103 -31.07 -20.54 -20.61
C ASN A 103 -31.48 -21.66 -21.60
N LEU A 104 -30.83 -21.73 -22.77
CA LEU A 104 -31.08 -22.79 -23.76
C LEU A 104 -30.26 -24.05 -23.47
N VAL A 105 -29.09 -23.90 -22.84
CA VAL A 105 -28.21 -25.02 -22.47
C VAL A 105 -27.59 -24.73 -21.10
N GLU A 106 -27.56 -25.73 -20.21
CA GLU A 106 -26.85 -25.61 -18.94
C GLU A 106 -25.33 -25.59 -19.16
N GLU A 107 -24.59 -24.81 -18.37
CA GLU A 107 -23.13 -24.65 -18.53
C GLU A 107 -22.38 -25.99 -18.42
N THR A 108 -22.80 -26.88 -17.52
CA THR A 108 -22.23 -28.22 -17.31
C THR A 108 -22.42 -29.13 -18.52
N GLU A 109 -23.55 -29.00 -19.22
CA GLU A 109 -23.84 -29.76 -20.44
C GLU A 109 -23.05 -29.18 -21.62
N LEU A 110 -23.00 -27.85 -21.76
CA LEU A 110 -22.24 -27.17 -22.80
C LEU A 110 -20.74 -27.51 -22.76
N ILE A 111 -20.14 -27.58 -21.57
CA ILE A 111 -18.71 -27.91 -21.38
C ILE A 111 -18.37 -29.28 -21.99
N LYS A 112 -19.27 -30.27 -21.91
CA LYS A 112 -19.05 -31.61 -22.50
C LYS A 112 -18.92 -31.54 -24.02
N TYR A 113 -19.78 -30.77 -24.68
CA TYR A 113 -19.73 -30.62 -26.14
C TYR A 113 -18.58 -29.73 -26.60
N LEU A 114 -18.21 -28.72 -25.80
CA LEU A 114 -17.01 -27.93 -26.05
C LEU A 114 -15.73 -28.76 -25.94
N ALA A 115 -15.65 -29.66 -24.96
CA ALA A 115 -14.55 -30.61 -24.79
C ALA A 115 -14.36 -31.48 -26.05
N ILE A 116 -15.45 -32.05 -26.57
CA ILE A 116 -15.47 -32.87 -27.79
C ILE A 116 -15.02 -32.05 -29.01
N ASN A 117 -15.57 -30.85 -29.20
CA ASN A 117 -15.25 -30.01 -30.35
C ASN A 117 -13.78 -29.53 -30.35
N LEU A 118 -13.25 -29.20 -29.17
CA LEU A 118 -11.88 -28.70 -29.00
C LEU A 118 -10.84 -29.82 -28.88
N GLY A 119 -11.27 -31.07 -28.67
CA GLY A 119 -10.38 -32.21 -28.46
C GLY A 119 -9.61 -32.16 -27.14
N VAL A 120 -10.21 -31.56 -26.11
CA VAL A 120 -9.64 -31.45 -24.76
C VAL A 120 -10.50 -32.23 -23.77
N GLU A 121 -9.91 -32.64 -22.65
CA GLU A 121 -10.65 -33.31 -21.58
C GLU A 121 -11.41 -32.28 -20.73
N SER A 122 -12.62 -32.61 -20.26
CA SER A 122 -13.36 -31.77 -19.32
C SER A 122 -13.04 -32.15 -17.88
N ILE A 123 -12.96 -31.15 -17.00
CA ILE A 123 -12.74 -31.36 -15.57
C ILE A 123 -13.82 -30.67 -14.75
N ASN A 124 -14.29 -31.36 -13.71
CA ASN A 124 -15.17 -30.78 -12.70
C ASN A 124 -14.35 -30.47 -11.45
N LEU A 125 -14.02 -29.20 -11.23
CA LEU A 125 -13.25 -28.76 -10.07
C LEU A 125 -14.03 -28.83 -8.74
N ASN A 126 -15.34 -29.05 -8.81
CA ASN A 126 -16.20 -29.21 -7.63
C ASN A 126 -16.40 -30.68 -7.22
N ASP A 127 -15.74 -31.63 -7.90
CA ASP A 127 -15.80 -33.04 -7.53
C ASP A 127 -15.01 -33.30 -6.23
N GLU A 128 -15.66 -33.86 -5.21
CA GLU A 128 -15.05 -34.15 -3.91
C GLU A 128 -13.90 -35.18 -4.00
N ASN A 129 -13.86 -35.99 -5.06
CA ASN A 129 -12.80 -36.98 -5.29
C ASN A 129 -11.59 -36.39 -6.03
N LEU A 130 -11.69 -35.18 -6.55
CA LEU A 130 -10.59 -34.51 -7.24
C LEU A 130 -9.70 -33.79 -6.22
N GLN A 131 -8.48 -34.31 -6.04
CA GLN A 131 -7.47 -33.63 -5.24
C GLN A 131 -6.68 -32.64 -6.11
N ILE A 132 -6.80 -31.36 -5.78
CA ILE A 132 -5.99 -30.28 -6.39
C ILE A 132 -4.66 -30.21 -5.64
N GLU A 133 -3.56 -30.49 -6.33
CA GLU A 133 -2.22 -30.55 -5.75
C GLU A 133 -1.65 -29.13 -5.54
N SER A 134 -1.23 -28.81 -4.31
CA SER A 134 -0.76 -27.46 -3.97
C SER A 134 0.52 -27.05 -4.71
N ASP A 135 1.42 -28.01 -4.97
CA ASP A 135 2.65 -27.80 -5.74
C ASP A 135 2.39 -27.48 -7.21
N ALA A 136 1.31 -28.02 -7.80
CA ALA A 136 0.82 -27.65 -9.12
C ALA A 136 0.28 -26.22 -9.15
N VAL A 137 -0.55 -25.83 -8.16
CA VAL A 137 -1.08 -24.46 -8.04
C VAL A 137 0.07 -23.43 -7.92
N LEU A 138 1.11 -23.76 -7.17
CA LEU A 138 2.30 -22.90 -6.95
C LEU A 138 3.12 -22.64 -8.23
N GLN A 139 2.95 -23.43 -9.29
CA GLN A 139 3.65 -23.18 -10.57
C GLN A 139 3.16 -21.91 -11.25
N ILE A 140 1.94 -21.44 -10.94
CA ILE A 140 1.32 -20.29 -11.60
C ILE A 140 1.02 -19.25 -10.53
N GLN A 141 1.50 -18.02 -10.71
CA GLN A 141 1.16 -16.90 -9.83
C GLN A 141 -0.34 -16.56 -9.90
N GLU A 142 -0.96 -16.20 -8.77
CA GLU A 142 -2.40 -15.86 -8.69
C GLU A 142 -2.82 -14.83 -9.74
N ARG A 143 -1.99 -13.80 -9.95
CA ARG A 143 -2.24 -12.75 -10.95
C ARG A 143 -2.43 -13.32 -12.36
N GLN A 144 -1.62 -14.32 -12.74
CA GLN A 144 -1.71 -14.96 -14.05
C GLN A 144 -2.92 -15.91 -14.12
N ALA A 145 -3.16 -16.68 -13.04
CA ALA A 145 -4.33 -17.54 -12.91
C ALA A 145 -5.65 -16.75 -13.10
N ARG A 146 -5.77 -15.59 -12.43
CA ARG A 146 -6.92 -14.69 -12.57
C ARG A 146 -7.00 -14.05 -13.95
N ARG A 147 -5.88 -13.55 -14.48
CA ARG A 147 -5.83 -12.90 -15.80
C ARG A 147 -6.33 -13.83 -16.90
N PHE A 148 -5.88 -15.09 -16.89
CA PHE A 148 -6.21 -16.06 -17.93
C PHE A 148 -7.41 -16.96 -17.59
N ASN A 149 -8.04 -16.78 -16.43
CA ASN A 149 -9.13 -17.64 -15.91
C ASN A 149 -8.76 -19.12 -16.01
N LEU A 150 -7.66 -19.48 -15.34
CA LEU A 150 -7.14 -20.85 -15.29
C LEU A 150 -6.59 -21.19 -13.90
N ILE A 151 -6.52 -22.48 -13.61
CA ILE A 151 -5.86 -23.01 -12.42
C ILE A 151 -5.12 -24.30 -12.75
N ALA A 152 -3.88 -24.43 -12.27
CA ALA A 152 -3.16 -25.69 -12.32
C ALA A 152 -3.66 -26.59 -11.18
N PHE A 153 -3.96 -27.85 -11.48
CA PHE A 153 -4.52 -28.76 -10.48
C PHE A 153 -3.70 -30.02 -10.23
N ARG A 154 -2.76 -30.36 -11.13
CA ARG A 154 -1.91 -31.54 -11.00
C ARG A 154 -0.60 -31.38 -11.76
N LEU A 155 0.46 -32.00 -11.23
CA LEU A 155 1.71 -32.27 -11.93
C LEU A 155 1.79 -33.77 -12.24
N ASP A 156 2.33 -34.12 -13.41
CA ASP A 156 2.66 -35.53 -13.68
C ASP A 156 3.88 -35.97 -12.84
N ASP A 157 4.06 -37.29 -12.71
CA ASP A 157 5.06 -37.90 -11.82
C ASP A 157 6.50 -37.42 -12.11
N ASP A 158 6.83 -37.21 -13.39
CA ASP A 158 8.13 -36.71 -13.85
C ASP A 158 8.28 -35.17 -13.73
N LYS A 159 7.22 -34.48 -13.27
CA LYS A 159 7.13 -33.01 -13.08
C LYS A 159 7.36 -32.15 -14.33
N GLU A 160 7.43 -32.76 -15.52
CA GLU A 160 7.60 -32.07 -16.79
C GLU A 160 6.28 -31.59 -17.42
N MET A 161 5.13 -32.12 -16.97
CA MET A 161 3.81 -31.77 -17.50
C MET A 161 2.89 -31.22 -16.41
N LEU A 162 2.30 -30.06 -16.67
CA LEU A 162 1.38 -29.33 -15.80
C LEU A 162 -0.05 -29.45 -16.33
N HIS A 163 -0.96 -29.95 -15.52
CA HIS A 163 -2.36 -30.08 -15.87
C HIS A 163 -3.12 -28.82 -15.44
N VAL A 164 -3.74 -28.13 -16.41
CA VAL A 164 -4.35 -26.82 -16.21
C VAL A 164 -5.80 -26.84 -16.66
N ALA A 165 -6.71 -26.47 -15.75
CA ALA A 165 -8.11 -26.23 -16.05
C ALA A 165 -8.28 -24.78 -16.55
N MET A 166 -8.86 -24.60 -17.73
CA MET A 166 -9.06 -23.30 -18.37
C MET A 166 -10.53 -23.09 -18.73
N ALA A 167 -11.02 -21.86 -18.53
CA ALA A 167 -12.35 -21.47 -19.01
C ALA A 167 -12.40 -21.34 -20.54
N ASN A 168 -11.26 -21.04 -21.19
CA ASN A 168 -11.12 -20.97 -22.64
C ASN A 168 -9.88 -21.75 -23.12
N PRO A 169 -10.00 -23.04 -23.44
CA PRO A 169 -8.91 -23.86 -23.96
C PRO A 169 -8.37 -23.43 -25.34
N ALA A 170 -9.07 -22.56 -26.06
CA ALA A 170 -8.63 -22.04 -27.36
C ALA A 170 -7.69 -20.82 -27.24
N ASP A 171 -7.43 -20.33 -26.02
CA ASP A 171 -6.50 -19.23 -25.78
C ASP A 171 -5.04 -19.72 -25.84
N VAL A 172 -4.50 -19.75 -27.06
CA VAL A 172 -3.11 -20.18 -27.33
C VAL A 172 -2.09 -19.27 -26.63
N ILE A 173 -2.39 -17.97 -26.49
CA ILE A 173 -1.49 -17.01 -25.85
C ILE A 173 -1.36 -17.33 -24.36
N ALA A 174 -2.47 -17.63 -23.68
CA ALA A 174 -2.46 -18.06 -22.29
C ALA A 174 -1.62 -19.34 -22.12
N ILE A 175 -1.83 -20.34 -22.98
CA ILE A 175 -1.11 -21.62 -22.92
C ILE A 175 0.39 -21.41 -23.09
N ASP A 176 0.82 -20.67 -24.12
CA ASP A 176 2.24 -20.43 -24.40
C ASP A 176 2.91 -19.57 -23.31
N THR A 177 2.16 -18.62 -22.73
CA THR A 177 2.64 -17.82 -21.60
C THR A 177 2.89 -18.71 -20.38
N ILE A 178 1.97 -19.62 -20.04
CA ILE A 178 2.15 -20.54 -18.91
C ILE A 178 3.31 -21.51 -19.18
N LYS A 179 3.44 -22.06 -20.39
CA LYS A 179 4.59 -22.89 -20.77
C LYS A 179 5.92 -22.17 -20.57
N SER A 180 6.02 -20.94 -21.07
CA SER A 180 7.24 -20.12 -20.97
C SER A 180 7.59 -19.79 -19.51
N LEU A 181 6.59 -19.43 -18.70
CA LEU A 181 6.80 -19.08 -17.28
C LEU A 181 7.17 -20.29 -16.43
N THR A 182 6.59 -21.46 -16.71
CA THR A 182 6.78 -22.66 -15.88
C THR A 182 7.94 -23.54 -16.37
N GLY A 183 8.36 -23.38 -17.62
CA GLY A 183 9.34 -24.27 -18.27
C GLY A 183 8.82 -25.69 -18.53
N LYS A 184 7.51 -25.92 -18.39
CA LYS A 184 6.87 -27.25 -18.44
C LYS A 184 5.93 -27.40 -19.63
N GLY A 185 5.70 -28.64 -20.05
CA GLY A 185 4.58 -28.99 -20.92
C GLY A 185 3.25 -28.66 -20.22
N VAL A 186 2.24 -28.21 -20.97
CA VAL A 186 0.92 -27.87 -20.40
C VAL A 186 -0.14 -28.74 -21.06
N LYS A 187 -0.82 -29.56 -20.25
CA LYS A 187 -2.00 -30.33 -20.65
C LYS A 187 -3.25 -29.57 -20.23
N VAL A 188 -4.09 -29.22 -21.21
CA VAL A 188 -5.25 -28.34 -21.00
C VAL A 188 -6.53 -29.14 -20.81
N PHE A 189 -7.28 -28.77 -19.79
CA PHE A 189 -8.61 -29.27 -19.48
C PHE A 189 -9.61 -28.11 -19.53
N ILE A 190 -10.83 -28.36 -19.99
CA ILE A 190 -11.90 -27.37 -19.94
C ILE A 190 -12.67 -27.47 -18.63
N GLY A 191 -12.83 -26.33 -17.94
CA GLY A 191 -13.59 -26.23 -16.69
C GLY A 191 -14.59 -25.07 -16.74
N SER A 192 -15.58 -25.11 -15.85
CA SER A 192 -16.50 -23.98 -15.66
C SER A 192 -15.75 -22.76 -15.18
N ARG A 193 -16.12 -21.58 -15.70
CA ARG A 193 -15.53 -20.30 -15.29
C ARG A 193 -15.74 -20.04 -13.80
N ILE A 194 -16.92 -20.38 -13.29
CA ILE A 194 -17.28 -20.17 -11.87
C ILE A 194 -16.43 -21.08 -11.00
N ALA A 195 -16.40 -22.39 -11.32
CA ALA A 195 -15.60 -23.36 -10.56
C ALA A 195 -14.09 -23.04 -10.57
N ILE A 196 -13.55 -22.52 -11.68
CA ILE A 196 -12.17 -22.06 -11.75
C ILE A 196 -11.95 -20.85 -10.85
N ALA A 197 -12.86 -19.86 -10.86
CA ALA A 197 -12.75 -18.69 -10.00
C ALA A 197 -12.80 -19.06 -8.52
N ASP A 198 -13.73 -19.93 -8.14
CA ASP A 198 -13.87 -20.44 -6.77
C ASP A 198 -12.64 -21.24 -6.33
N ALA A 199 -12.10 -22.08 -7.23
CA ALA A 199 -10.88 -22.84 -6.97
C ALA A 199 -9.65 -21.92 -6.81
N ILE A 200 -9.55 -20.86 -7.61
CA ILE A 200 -8.50 -19.84 -7.45
C ILE A 200 -8.64 -19.19 -6.06
N ASP A 201 -9.84 -18.74 -5.70
CA ASP A 201 -10.08 -18.11 -4.42
C ASP A 201 -9.75 -19.05 -3.26
N LYS A 202 -10.15 -20.33 -3.33
CA LYS A 202 -9.88 -21.33 -2.28
C LYS A 202 -8.39 -21.67 -2.16
N HIS A 203 -7.74 -22.02 -3.26
CA HIS A 203 -6.38 -22.57 -3.23
C HIS A 203 -5.29 -21.52 -3.15
N TYR A 204 -5.48 -20.33 -3.75
CA TYR A 204 -4.58 -19.21 -3.50
C TYR A 204 -4.85 -18.56 -2.13
N ALA A 205 -6.08 -18.56 -1.59
CA ALA A 205 -6.31 -18.20 -0.18
C ALA A 205 -5.55 -19.12 0.80
N GLN A 206 -5.48 -20.42 0.50
CA GLN A 206 -4.69 -21.39 1.25
C GLN A 206 -3.17 -21.17 1.09
N GLN A 207 -2.68 -20.50 0.04
CA GLN A 207 -1.27 -20.07 -0.01
C GLN A 207 -0.97 -18.92 0.97
N TYR A 208 -1.99 -18.14 1.36
CA TYR A 208 -1.90 -17.23 2.49
C TYR A 208 -2.07 -17.94 3.84
N SER A 209 -2.34 -19.26 3.86
CA SER A 209 -2.17 -20.03 5.10
C SER A 209 -0.67 -20.14 5.37
N LEU A 210 -0.29 -19.58 6.51
CA LEU A 210 1.05 -19.15 6.89
C LEU A 210 2.04 -20.30 7.14
N ASP A 211 1.75 -21.51 6.66
CA ASP A 211 2.57 -22.69 6.92
C ASP A 211 3.88 -22.68 6.12
N GLN A 212 3.91 -22.11 4.91
CA GLN A 212 5.15 -21.94 4.14
C GLN A 212 5.95 -20.68 4.49
N MET A 213 5.33 -19.65 5.07
CA MET A 213 6.09 -18.53 5.68
C MET A 213 6.64 -18.92 7.07
N GLY A 214 6.03 -19.91 7.72
CA GLY A 214 6.35 -20.34 9.08
C GLY A 214 7.64 -21.13 9.25
N GLU A 215 8.21 -21.76 8.22
CA GLU A 215 9.46 -22.51 8.38
C GLU A 215 10.68 -21.59 8.56
N ASP A 216 10.69 -20.41 7.93
CA ASP A 216 11.75 -19.41 8.09
C ASP A 216 11.49 -18.40 9.23
N LEU A 217 10.28 -18.39 9.82
CA LEU A 217 9.84 -17.46 10.87
C LEU A 217 9.72 -18.10 12.27
N LYS A 218 9.91 -19.42 12.40
CA LYS A 218 9.85 -20.15 13.68
C LYS A 218 10.98 -19.82 14.67
N SER A 219 11.90 -18.91 14.36
CA SER A 219 13.07 -18.63 15.19
C SER A 219 13.15 -17.21 15.77
N VAL A 220 12.10 -16.39 15.68
CA VAL A 220 12.11 -15.07 16.35
C VAL A 220 10.72 -14.75 16.91
N ASP A 221 10.58 -14.85 18.23
CA ASP A 221 9.40 -14.37 18.95
C ASP A 221 9.31 -12.84 18.78
N ALA A 222 8.34 -12.39 17.97
CA ALA A 222 7.96 -10.98 17.92
C ALA A 222 6.54 -10.82 18.45
N GLU A 223 6.40 -9.94 19.42
CA GLU A 223 5.15 -9.60 20.08
C GLU A 223 4.92 -8.10 19.92
N LEU A 224 3.69 -7.74 19.57
CA LEU A 224 3.27 -6.35 19.66
C LEU A 224 3.09 -6.01 21.14
N ILE A 225 3.72 -4.91 21.57
CA ILE A 225 3.50 -4.42 22.93
C ILE A 225 2.26 -3.55 22.86
N GLU A 226 1.15 -4.07 23.38
CA GLU A 226 -0.07 -3.31 23.58
C GLU A 226 0.10 -2.50 24.87
N ASP A 227 0.56 -1.25 24.75
CA ASP A 227 0.48 -0.29 25.86
C ASP A 227 -1.00 0.14 25.93
N MET A 228 -1.82 -0.62 26.67
CA MET A 228 -3.20 -0.23 26.94
C MET A 228 -3.21 0.87 28.00
N ASP A 229 -3.44 2.13 27.60
CA ASP A 229 -4.01 3.12 28.50
C ASP A 229 -5.50 2.74 28.69
N ASP A 230 -5.86 2.34 29.91
CA ASP A 230 -7.12 1.68 30.31
C ASP A 230 -8.41 2.54 30.19
N ASP A 231 -8.45 3.61 29.40
CA ASP A 231 -9.55 4.61 29.48
C ASP A 231 -10.27 4.95 28.17
N LEU A 232 -10.30 4.03 27.19
CA LEU A 232 -11.15 4.18 26.01
C LEU A 232 -12.19 3.06 25.98
N GLY A 233 -13.41 3.38 26.45
CA GLY A 233 -14.58 2.52 26.34
C GLY A 233 -14.81 2.09 24.89
N MET A 234 -14.42 0.86 24.56
CA MET A 234 -14.48 0.30 23.22
C MET A 234 -15.71 -0.60 23.04
N ASP A 235 -16.35 -0.46 21.88
CA ASP A 235 -17.53 -1.21 21.43
C ASP A 235 -17.13 -2.65 21.03
N SER A 236 -17.86 -3.66 21.54
CA SER A 236 -17.48 -5.08 21.46
C SER A 236 -17.44 -5.64 20.04
N ASP A 237 -18.27 -5.10 19.14
CA ASP A 237 -18.49 -5.67 17.81
C ASP A 237 -17.34 -5.34 16.83
N ALA A 238 -16.54 -4.30 17.10
CA ALA A 238 -15.34 -3.97 16.32
C ALA A 238 -14.12 -4.83 16.71
N ILE A 239 -14.10 -5.32 17.95
CA ILE A 239 -13.03 -6.16 18.50
C ILE A 239 -13.07 -7.56 17.87
N ASP A 240 -14.26 -8.13 17.65
CA ASP A 240 -14.41 -9.47 17.07
C ASP A 240 -14.00 -9.56 15.59
N ALA A 241 -14.20 -8.50 14.80
CA ALA A 241 -13.72 -8.47 13.42
C ALA A 241 -12.19 -8.33 13.31
N ALA A 242 -11.57 -7.65 14.29
CA ALA A 242 -10.13 -7.44 14.40
C ALA A 242 -9.39 -8.56 15.15
N SER A 243 -10.11 -9.42 15.88
CA SER A 243 -9.59 -10.64 16.52
C SER A 243 -9.49 -11.82 15.54
N ASN A 244 -9.80 -11.60 14.24
CA ASN A 244 -9.56 -12.57 13.19
C ASN A 244 -8.07 -12.95 13.13
N ALA A 245 -7.74 -14.16 13.57
CA ALA A 245 -6.39 -14.70 13.57
C ALA A 245 -5.63 -14.52 12.24
N PRO A 246 -6.25 -14.62 11.04
CA PRO A 246 -5.55 -14.35 9.78
C PRO A 246 -5.10 -12.89 9.61
N VAL A 247 -5.91 -11.92 10.05
CA VAL A 247 -5.60 -10.48 9.92
C VAL A 247 -4.48 -10.10 10.87
N VAL A 248 -4.56 -10.56 12.12
CA VAL A 248 -3.51 -10.35 13.13
C VAL A 248 -2.18 -10.90 12.63
N LYS A 249 -2.16 -12.14 12.13
CA LYS A 249 -0.95 -12.76 11.60
C LYS A 249 -0.41 -12.03 10.37
N TYR A 250 -1.27 -11.59 9.45
CA TYR A 250 -0.85 -10.81 8.29
C TYR A 250 -0.18 -9.49 8.69
N VAL A 251 -0.80 -8.73 9.61
CA VAL A 251 -0.22 -7.47 10.12
C VAL A 251 1.13 -7.76 10.78
N ASN A 252 1.21 -8.71 11.70
CA ASN A 252 2.46 -9.07 12.38
C ASN A 252 3.56 -9.47 11.40
N ALA A 253 3.26 -10.36 10.45
CA ALA A 253 4.22 -10.81 9.44
C ALA A 253 4.70 -9.65 8.56
N THR A 254 3.79 -8.75 8.16
CA THR A 254 4.13 -7.56 7.37
C THR A 254 5.05 -6.62 8.14
N LEU A 255 4.78 -6.39 9.44
CA LEU A 255 5.64 -5.55 10.30
C LEU A 255 7.02 -6.18 10.49
N MET A 256 7.10 -7.48 10.78
CA MET A 256 8.36 -8.22 10.92
C MET A 256 9.19 -8.17 9.63
N GLU A 257 8.56 -8.41 8.49
CA GLU A 257 9.25 -8.42 7.20
C GLU A 257 9.77 -7.01 6.85
N ALA A 258 9.01 -5.96 7.15
CA ALA A 258 9.46 -4.59 6.96
C ALA A 258 10.72 -4.28 7.78
N VAL A 259 10.75 -4.71 9.05
CA VAL A 259 11.92 -4.55 9.93
C VAL A 259 13.10 -5.38 9.42
N LYS A 260 12.89 -6.64 9.05
CA LYS A 260 13.92 -7.55 8.53
C LYS A 260 14.57 -6.99 7.25
N GLN A 261 13.76 -6.39 6.38
CA GLN A 261 14.20 -5.71 5.17
C GLN A 261 14.73 -4.27 5.41
N ARG A 262 14.78 -3.79 6.66
CA ARG A 262 15.21 -2.43 7.04
C ARG A 262 14.44 -1.33 6.31
N ALA A 263 13.12 -1.49 6.16
CA ALA A 263 12.26 -0.47 5.60
C ALA A 263 12.18 0.76 6.53
N SER A 264 12.08 1.96 5.95
CA SER A 264 11.82 3.20 6.70
C SER A 264 10.33 3.46 6.90
N ASP A 265 9.51 3.06 5.94
CA ASP A 265 8.06 3.27 5.97
C ASP A 265 7.34 2.06 5.36
N ILE A 266 6.17 1.74 5.92
CA ILE A 266 5.21 0.77 5.39
C ILE A 266 3.98 1.54 4.91
N HIS A 267 3.53 1.24 3.70
CA HIS A 267 2.37 1.87 3.08
C HIS A 267 1.30 0.83 2.81
N PHE A 268 0.09 1.04 3.31
CA PHE A 268 -1.12 0.30 2.94
C PHE A 268 -2.03 1.24 2.15
N GLU A 269 -2.26 0.93 0.88
CA GLU A 269 -2.94 1.84 -0.05
C GLU A 269 -4.13 1.13 -0.73
N PRO A 270 -5.37 1.51 -0.36
CA PRO A 270 -6.55 0.94 -1.00
C PRO A 270 -6.85 1.62 -2.34
N PHE A 271 -7.05 0.81 -3.39
CA PHE A 271 -7.54 1.24 -4.70
C PHE A 271 -8.92 0.61 -4.98
N GLU A 272 -9.51 0.90 -6.14
CA GLU A 272 -10.87 0.47 -6.48
C GLU A 272 -11.03 -1.06 -6.39
N ARG A 273 -10.09 -1.82 -6.96
CA ARG A 273 -10.19 -3.29 -7.10
C ARG A 273 -9.14 -4.06 -6.33
N GLU A 274 -8.14 -3.37 -5.78
CA GLU A 274 -6.99 -3.99 -5.14
C GLU A 274 -6.48 -3.16 -3.97
N VAL A 275 -5.54 -3.74 -3.23
CA VAL A 275 -4.76 -3.08 -2.19
C VAL A 275 -3.32 -3.19 -2.64
N MET A 276 -2.57 -2.10 -2.58
CA MET A 276 -1.12 -2.17 -2.67
C MET A 276 -0.54 -2.07 -1.27
N VAL A 277 0.44 -2.92 -0.98
CA VAL A 277 1.28 -2.77 0.21
C VAL A 277 2.70 -2.55 -0.26
N ARG A 278 3.35 -1.49 0.23
CA ARG A 278 4.69 -1.09 -0.22
C ARG A 278 5.60 -0.75 0.95
N PHE A 279 6.84 -1.20 0.89
CA PHE A 279 7.90 -0.77 1.81
C PHE A 279 8.75 0.29 1.14
N ARG A 280 9.14 1.31 1.91
CA ARG A 280 10.21 2.21 1.50
C ARG A 280 11.54 1.66 2.00
N ILE A 281 12.37 1.17 1.08
CA ILE A 281 13.70 0.59 1.39
C ILE A 281 14.74 1.42 0.63
N ASP A 282 15.69 1.98 1.38
CA ASP A 282 16.71 2.90 0.88
C ASP A 282 16.13 4.04 0.03
N GLY A 283 15.00 4.60 0.48
CA GLY A 283 14.29 5.69 -0.19
C GLY A 283 13.37 5.28 -1.35
N ALA A 284 13.48 4.05 -1.86
CA ALA A 284 12.67 3.54 -2.97
C ALA A 284 11.47 2.72 -2.48
N LEU A 285 10.30 2.90 -3.11
CA LEU A 285 9.11 2.08 -2.82
C LEU A 285 9.21 0.74 -3.53
N ARG A 286 8.97 -0.35 -2.80
CA ARG A 286 8.92 -1.72 -3.31
C ARG A 286 7.60 -2.35 -2.89
N GLU A 287 6.90 -2.94 -3.85
CA GLU A 287 5.66 -3.67 -3.59
C GLU A 287 5.96 -4.98 -2.87
N VAL A 288 5.09 -5.32 -1.92
CA VAL A 288 5.11 -6.58 -1.17
C VAL A 288 3.72 -7.21 -1.20
N THR A 289 3.62 -8.44 -0.73
CA THR A 289 2.37 -9.20 -0.72
C THR A 289 1.25 -8.42 -0.03
N ALA A 290 0.23 -8.06 -0.80
CA ALA A 290 -0.95 -7.37 -0.32
C ALA A 290 -2.04 -8.37 0.13
N PRO A 291 -2.93 -7.97 1.07
CA PRO A 291 -4.05 -8.80 1.44
C PRO A 291 -5.17 -8.68 0.38
N PRO A 292 -6.08 -9.66 0.28
CA PRO A 292 -7.29 -9.52 -0.53
C PRO A 292 -8.06 -8.24 -0.20
N LYS A 293 -8.64 -7.57 -1.22
CA LYS A 293 -9.33 -6.28 -1.05
C LYS A 293 -10.39 -6.28 0.06
N ARG A 294 -11.09 -7.40 0.25
CA ARG A 294 -12.09 -7.58 1.32
C ARG A 294 -11.54 -7.44 2.74
N LEU A 295 -10.23 -7.65 2.95
CA LEU A 295 -9.60 -7.64 4.27
C LEU A 295 -9.02 -6.28 4.66
N ILE A 296 -8.95 -5.29 3.75
CA ILE A 296 -8.28 -4.02 4.05
C ILE A 296 -8.88 -3.29 5.24
N ASN A 297 -10.20 -3.28 5.39
CA ASN A 297 -10.86 -2.62 6.51
C ASN A 297 -10.50 -3.28 7.85
N ALA A 298 -10.36 -4.61 7.88
CA ALA A 298 -9.92 -5.34 9.07
C ALA A 298 -8.44 -5.08 9.38
N VAL A 299 -7.60 -4.99 8.35
CA VAL A 299 -6.18 -4.60 8.50
C VAL A 299 -6.05 -3.20 9.07
N VAL A 300 -6.79 -2.22 8.55
CA VAL A 300 -6.80 -0.85 9.07
C VAL A 300 -7.29 -0.83 10.52
N SER A 301 -8.38 -1.54 10.83
CA SER A 301 -8.89 -1.65 12.21
C SER A 301 -7.86 -2.26 13.17
N ARG A 302 -7.14 -3.32 12.76
CA ARG A 302 -6.07 -3.90 13.58
C ARG A 302 -4.93 -2.91 13.81
N ILE A 303 -4.52 -2.17 12.77
CA ILE A 303 -3.48 -1.14 12.92
C ILE A 303 -3.94 0.00 13.86
N LYS A 304 -5.21 0.40 13.78
CA LYS A 304 -5.78 1.41 14.68
C LYS A 304 -5.76 0.95 16.13
N ILE A 305 -6.19 -0.29 16.41
CA ILE A 305 -6.17 -0.89 17.75
C ILE A 305 -4.76 -0.83 18.36
N ILE A 306 -3.75 -1.35 17.65
CA ILE A 306 -2.39 -1.43 18.18
C ILE A 306 -1.70 -0.07 18.29
N SER A 307 -2.31 0.98 17.73
CA SER A 307 -1.81 2.35 17.74
C SER A 307 -2.64 3.31 18.61
N GLY A 308 -3.65 2.79 19.34
CA GLY A 308 -4.54 3.59 20.19
C GLY A 308 -5.44 4.57 19.42
N LEU A 309 -5.84 4.24 18.19
CA LEU A 309 -6.65 5.10 17.32
C LEU A 309 -8.14 4.73 17.36
N ASP A 310 -9.01 5.70 17.07
CA ASP A 310 -10.47 5.50 17.01
C ASP A 310 -10.84 4.70 15.75
N ILE A 311 -11.36 3.49 15.97
CA ILE A 311 -11.77 2.56 14.92
C ILE A 311 -13.04 3.04 14.20
N ALA A 312 -13.95 3.69 14.92
CA ALA A 312 -15.23 4.15 14.39
C ALA A 312 -15.07 5.37 13.48
N GLU A 313 -14.13 6.27 13.81
CA GLU A 313 -13.84 7.42 12.96
C GLU A 313 -12.98 7.03 11.75
N ARG A 314 -13.51 7.25 10.54
CA ARG A 314 -12.85 6.90 9.25
C ARG A 314 -12.81 8.05 8.25
N ARG A 315 -13.34 9.22 8.65
CA ARG A 315 -13.54 10.41 7.79
C ARG A 315 -12.50 11.48 8.07
N LEU A 316 -11.77 11.38 9.18
CA LEU A 316 -10.72 12.30 9.57
C LEU A 316 -9.36 11.60 9.60
N PRO A 317 -8.25 12.31 9.28
CA PRO A 317 -6.92 11.79 9.53
C PRO A 317 -6.71 11.52 11.03
N GLN A 318 -5.91 10.49 11.35
CA GLN A 318 -5.52 10.16 12.72
C GLN A 318 -4.05 9.81 12.77
N ASP A 319 -3.38 10.17 13.86
CA ASP A 319 -1.97 9.90 14.09
C ASP A 319 -1.78 9.24 15.46
N GLY A 320 -0.97 8.19 15.50
CA GLY A 320 -0.73 7.37 16.69
C GLY A 320 0.69 6.82 16.73
N ARG A 321 0.97 6.04 17.76
CA ARG A 321 2.25 5.32 17.90
C ARG A 321 1.97 3.90 18.34
N CYS A 322 2.81 2.97 17.89
CA CYS A 322 2.79 1.60 18.36
C CYS A 322 4.22 1.09 18.55
N LYS A 323 4.40 0.06 19.38
CA LYS A 323 5.69 -0.56 19.64
C LYS A 323 5.65 -2.02 19.20
N LEU A 324 6.67 -2.43 18.46
CA LEU A 324 6.90 -3.82 18.09
C LEU A 324 8.13 -4.34 18.84
N LYS A 325 7.97 -5.43 19.59
CA LYS A 325 9.10 -6.16 20.20
C LYS A 325 9.52 -7.27 19.26
N LEU A 326 10.80 -7.33 18.92
CA LEU A 326 11.42 -8.36 18.08
C LEU A 326 12.65 -8.89 18.82
N GLY A 327 12.52 -10.04 19.49
CA GLY A 327 13.51 -10.51 20.47
C GLY A 327 13.71 -9.49 21.60
N ASP A 328 14.95 -9.06 21.83
CA ASP A 328 15.29 -8.02 22.83
C ASP A 328 15.15 -6.58 22.32
N ARG A 329 14.84 -6.39 21.03
CA ARG A 329 14.74 -5.06 20.42
C ARG A 329 13.30 -4.56 20.48
N VAL A 330 13.13 -3.31 20.96
CA VAL A 330 11.86 -2.59 20.88
C VAL A 330 11.96 -1.54 19.79
N ILE A 331 11.07 -1.64 18.82
CA ILE A 331 10.97 -0.76 17.65
C ILE A 331 9.74 0.13 17.83
N ASP A 332 9.96 1.44 17.82
CA ASP A 332 8.88 2.43 17.87
C ASP A 332 8.40 2.72 16.45
N MET A 333 7.10 2.87 16.25
CA MET A 333 6.52 3.17 14.95
C MET A 333 5.51 4.29 15.09
N ARG A 334 5.62 5.32 14.23
CA ARG A 334 4.58 6.34 14.07
C ARG A 334 3.58 5.88 13.03
N VAL A 335 2.30 5.96 13.34
CA VAL A 335 1.21 5.50 12.48
C VAL A 335 0.37 6.69 12.09
N SER A 336 0.02 6.80 10.81
CA SER A 336 -0.86 7.83 10.28
C SER A 336 -1.90 7.18 9.37
N THR A 337 -3.17 7.48 9.60
CA THR A 337 -4.30 7.05 8.76
C THR A 337 -4.89 8.25 8.04
N LEU A 338 -5.11 8.14 6.73
CA LEU A 338 -5.65 9.20 5.88
C LEU A 338 -6.86 8.66 5.08
N PRO A 339 -8.05 9.25 5.23
CA PRO A 339 -9.20 8.91 4.40
C PRO A 339 -8.93 9.17 2.91
N VAL A 340 -9.21 8.19 2.06
CA VAL A 340 -9.10 8.25 0.59
C VAL A 340 -10.34 7.69 -0.08
N VAL A 341 -10.47 7.84 -1.40
CA VAL A 341 -11.68 7.46 -2.16
C VAL A 341 -12.13 6.00 -1.92
N HIS A 342 -11.18 5.08 -1.73
CA HIS A 342 -11.45 3.63 -1.65
C HIS A 342 -11.18 3.01 -0.27
N GLY A 343 -11.13 3.84 0.79
CA GLY A 343 -10.91 3.40 2.17
C GLY A 343 -9.97 4.33 2.93
N GLU A 344 -9.15 3.77 3.81
CA GLU A 344 -8.14 4.53 4.57
C GLU A 344 -6.75 4.11 4.11
N LYS A 345 -5.93 5.08 3.70
CA LYS A 345 -4.50 4.88 3.47
C LYS A 345 -3.80 4.91 4.82
N VAL A 346 -2.95 3.92 5.07
CA VAL A 346 -2.15 3.86 6.30
C VAL A 346 -0.68 3.95 5.96
N VAL A 347 0.04 4.77 6.72
CA VAL A 347 1.50 4.86 6.65
C VAL A 347 2.06 4.62 8.05
N MET A 348 2.98 3.67 8.17
CA MET A 348 3.70 3.38 9.41
C MET A 348 5.18 3.68 9.20
N ARG A 349 5.72 4.66 9.91
CA ARG A 349 7.15 4.99 9.88
C ARG A 349 7.87 4.22 10.98
N ILE A 350 8.86 3.42 10.59
CA ILE A 350 9.69 2.63 11.49
C ILE A 350 10.77 3.55 12.07
N LEU A 351 10.79 3.70 13.39
CA LEU A 351 11.82 4.42 14.13
C LEU A 351 12.75 3.40 14.78
N ASP A 352 13.74 2.93 14.01
CA ASP A 352 14.78 2.06 14.55
C ASP A 352 15.78 2.88 15.38
N LYS A 353 15.77 2.66 16.70
CA LYS A 353 16.69 3.27 17.67
C LYS A 353 18.16 2.92 17.42
N SER A 354 18.50 2.04 16.49
CA SER A 354 19.91 1.78 16.13
C SER A 354 20.63 3.03 15.61
N ALA A 355 19.90 3.99 15.02
CA ALA A 355 20.47 5.23 14.50
C ALA A 355 21.11 6.15 15.57
N THR A 356 20.68 6.10 16.84
CA THR A 356 21.32 6.88 17.94
C THR A 356 22.68 6.35 18.34
N SER A 357 23.06 5.15 17.89
CA SER A 357 24.33 4.53 18.24
C SER A 357 25.47 4.86 17.27
N MET A 358 25.20 5.47 16.12
CA MET A 358 26.23 5.68 15.10
C MET A 358 27.29 6.68 15.58
N ASP A 359 28.54 6.24 15.47
CA ASP A 359 29.70 7.08 15.71
C ASP A 359 29.99 7.90 14.43
N ILE A 360 30.59 9.09 14.58
CA ILE A 360 31.00 9.91 13.45
C ILE A 360 31.93 9.14 12.48
N ASP A 361 32.75 8.22 13.00
CA ASP A 361 33.64 7.36 12.23
C ASP A 361 32.87 6.37 11.31
N SER A 362 31.57 6.14 11.57
CA SER A 362 30.72 5.22 10.82
C SER A 362 29.80 5.88 9.78
N LEU A 363 29.82 7.22 9.67
CA LEU A 363 28.90 7.98 8.80
C LEU A 363 29.27 7.97 7.30
N GLY A 364 30.43 7.41 6.94
CA GLY A 364 30.87 7.34 5.54
C GLY A 364 31.61 8.58 5.04
N PHE A 365 32.14 9.42 5.95
CA PHE A 365 33.11 10.45 5.57
C PHE A 365 34.39 9.81 5.03
N ASP A 366 34.98 10.41 4.00
CA ASP A 366 36.36 10.07 3.63
C ASP A 366 37.34 10.51 4.74
N PRO A 367 38.52 9.89 4.84
CA PRO A 367 39.44 10.16 5.95
C PRO A 367 39.86 11.63 6.10
N MET A 368 39.95 12.38 5.00
CA MET A 368 40.35 13.79 5.03
C MET A 368 39.20 14.65 5.55
N THR A 369 38.00 14.46 5.02
CA THR A 369 36.80 15.18 5.49
C THR A 369 36.50 14.85 6.95
N LEU A 370 36.63 13.59 7.36
CA LEU A 370 36.43 13.19 8.75
C LEU A 370 37.39 13.89 9.71
N LYS A 371 38.66 14.01 9.32
CA LYS A 371 39.68 14.72 10.11
C LYS A 371 39.34 16.21 10.25
N GLU A 372 38.96 16.88 9.16
CA GLU A 372 38.54 18.28 9.22
C GLU A 372 37.24 18.46 10.02
N MET A 373 36.29 17.54 9.90
CA MET A 373 35.07 17.60 10.69
C MET A 373 35.35 17.45 12.19
N LYS A 374 36.20 16.50 12.60
CA LYS A 374 36.62 16.37 14.00
C LYS A 374 37.28 17.66 14.51
N ARG A 375 38.04 18.36 13.67
CA ARG A 375 38.59 19.69 14.01
C ARG A 375 37.51 20.76 14.17
N VAL A 376 36.53 20.82 13.26
CA VAL A 376 35.39 21.75 13.35
C VAL A 376 34.57 21.51 14.62
N LEU A 377 34.41 20.26 15.04
CA LEU A 377 33.66 19.93 16.27
C LEU A 377 34.38 20.32 17.56
N GLN A 378 35.67 20.66 17.51
CA GLN A 378 36.46 21.14 18.65
C GLN A 378 36.47 22.68 18.77
N THR A 379 35.80 23.39 17.86
CA THR A 379 35.75 24.86 17.89
C THR A 379 34.91 25.32 19.09
N PRO A 380 35.35 26.33 19.88
CA PRO A 380 34.63 26.74 21.09
C PRO A 380 33.27 27.37 20.80
N HIS A 381 33.13 28.07 19.67
CA HIS A 381 31.90 28.76 19.31
C HIS A 381 31.78 28.96 17.81
N GLY A 382 30.56 29.21 17.34
CA GLY A 382 30.24 29.44 15.93
C GLY A 382 29.10 28.54 15.45
N VAL A 383 28.70 28.69 14.19
CA VAL A 383 27.58 27.96 13.59
C VAL A 383 28.08 26.88 12.63
N VAL A 384 27.59 25.65 12.81
CA VAL A 384 27.76 24.53 11.88
C VAL A 384 26.39 24.15 11.34
N VAL A 385 26.22 24.22 10.01
CA VAL A 385 24.94 23.99 9.34
C VAL A 385 25.00 22.76 8.45
N LEU A 386 24.04 21.85 8.60
CA LEU A 386 23.81 20.77 7.65
C LEU A 386 22.68 21.14 6.69
N THR A 387 22.88 20.81 5.41
CA THR A 387 21.91 21.09 4.35
C THR A 387 21.69 19.89 3.45
N GLY A 388 20.49 19.79 2.90
CA GLY A 388 20.06 18.71 2.03
C GLY A 388 18.56 18.44 2.15
N PRO A 389 17.96 17.70 1.21
CA PRO A 389 16.54 17.39 1.17
C PRO A 389 16.12 16.53 2.37
N THR A 390 14.82 16.32 2.51
CA THR A 390 14.26 15.34 3.46
C THR A 390 14.86 13.95 3.20
N GLY A 391 15.20 13.22 4.26
CA GLY A 391 15.79 11.88 4.15
C GLY A 391 17.27 11.84 3.76
N SER A 392 17.99 12.96 3.77
CA SER A 392 19.44 13.00 3.51
C SER A 392 20.31 12.61 4.71
N GLY A 393 19.73 12.27 5.86
CA GLY A 393 20.46 11.85 7.07
C GLY A 393 20.98 12.98 7.96
N LYS A 394 20.48 14.21 7.83
CA LYS A 394 20.95 15.38 8.61
C LYS A 394 20.86 15.17 10.13
N THR A 395 19.70 14.74 10.63
CA THR A 395 19.48 14.49 12.07
C THR A 395 20.44 13.43 12.60
N THR A 396 20.66 12.38 11.81
CA THR A 396 21.60 11.30 12.14
C THR A 396 23.04 11.80 12.28
N THR A 397 23.50 12.64 11.35
CA THR A 397 24.82 13.26 11.42
C THR A 397 24.93 14.22 12.60
N LEU A 398 23.90 15.04 12.83
CA LEU A 398 23.85 15.95 13.99
C LEU A 398 23.94 15.20 15.32
N TYR A 399 23.19 14.11 15.48
CA TYR A 399 23.23 13.30 16.70
C TYR A 399 24.61 12.66 16.88
N SER A 400 25.27 12.24 15.79
CA SER A 400 26.63 11.72 15.85
C SER A 400 27.65 12.80 16.24
N PHE A 401 27.44 14.05 15.82
CA PHE A 401 28.26 15.19 16.25
C PHE A 401 28.09 15.45 17.74
N LEU A 402 26.84 15.51 18.23
CA LEU A 402 26.55 15.69 19.66
C LEU A 402 27.14 14.56 20.51
N LYS A 403 27.07 13.31 20.03
CA LYS A 403 27.69 12.16 20.70
C LYS A 403 29.21 12.27 20.72
N HIS A 404 29.84 12.74 19.65
CA HIS A 404 31.30 12.87 19.56
C HIS A 404 31.86 13.95 20.51
N ILE A 405 31.14 15.07 20.66
CA ILE A 405 31.55 16.17 21.54
C ILE A 405 31.16 15.95 23.01
N TYR A 406 30.25 15.01 23.28
CA TYR A 406 29.71 14.83 24.63
C TYR A 406 30.79 14.49 25.64
N SER A 407 30.81 15.25 26.73
CA SER A 407 31.50 14.93 27.96
C SER A 407 30.67 15.46 29.15
N PRO A 408 30.84 14.94 30.37
CA PRO A 408 30.15 15.44 31.55
C PRO A 408 30.42 16.93 31.88
N GLU A 409 31.46 17.52 31.29
CA GLU A 409 31.85 18.93 31.47
C GLU A 409 31.16 19.88 30.49
N ILE A 410 30.45 19.35 29.48
CA ILE A 410 29.83 20.15 28.41
C ILE A 410 28.31 20.07 28.54
N ASN A 411 27.67 21.21 28.74
CA ASN A 411 26.23 21.34 28.78
C ASN A 411 25.66 21.43 27.35
N ILE A 412 25.02 20.36 26.89
CA ILE A 412 24.39 20.26 25.57
C ILE A 412 22.88 20.37 25.70
N VAL A 413 22.28 21.35 25.01
CA VAL A 413 20.83 21.55 25.00
C VAL A 413 20.30 21.66 23.56
N THR A 414 19.21 20.96 23.25
CA THR A 414 18.62 20.95 21.90
C THR A 414 17.19 21.47 21.89
N VAL A 415 16.74 21.95 20.73
CA VAL A 415 15.34 22.19 20.40
C VAL A 415 14.98 21.49 19.09
N GLU A 416 13.94 20.65 19.10
CA GLU A 416 13.61 19.73 17.99
C GLU A 416 12.10 19.62 17.74
N ASP A 417 11.69 19.28 16.51
CA ASP A 417 10.28 19.15 16.11
C ASP A 417 10.04 17.90 15.22
N PRO A 418 9.74 16.73 15.80
CA PRO A 418 9.84 16.37 17.22
C PRO A 418 11.26 15.88 17.60
N VAL A 419 11.47 15.55 18.87
CA VAL A 419 12.65 14.78 19.30
C VAL A 419 12.53 13.36 18.72
N GLU A 420 13.47 12.96 17.87
CA GLU A 420 13.41 11.66 17.20
C GLU A 420 13.80 10.52 18.14
N TYR A 421 14.86 10.73 18.93
CA TYR A 421 15.34 9.78 19.92
C TYR A 421 15.98 10.51 21.11
N GLN A 422 15.97 9.83 22.27
CA GLN A 422 16.64 10.33 23.47
C GLN A 422 18.14 10.05 23.42
N LEU A 423 18.94 11.10 23.54
CA LEU A 423 20.40 11.04 23.62
C LEU A 423 20.84 11.12 25.09
N PRO A 424 21.54 10.11 25.63
CA PRO A 424 22.10 10.18 26.96
C PRO A 424 23.02 11.40 27.11
N GLY A 425 22.87 12.14 28.20
CA GLY A 425 23.70 13.31 28.50
C GLY A 425 23.36 14.58 27.73
N VAL A 426 22.27 14.58 26.95
CA VAL A 426 21.81 15.76 26.18
C VAL A 426 20.41 16.17 26.67
N ASN A 427 20.22 17.45 26.96
CA ASN A 427 18.93 18.00 27.36
C ASN A 427 18.11 18.36 26.12
N GLN A 428 17.09 17.58 25.77
CA GLN A 428 16.34 17.76 24.52
C GLN A 428 14.95 18.39 24.75
N VAL A 429 14.73 19.57 24.17
CA VAL A 429 13.44 20.29 24.21
C VAL A 429 12.66 19.99 22.94
N GLN A 430 11.40 19.58 23.09
CA GLN A 430 10.50 19.43 21.94
C GLN A 430 9.68 20.70 21.72
N VAL A 431 9.57 21.15 20.47
CA VAL A 431 8.64 22.19 20.04
C VAL A 431 7.20 21.77 20.37
N ARG A 432 6.43 22.70 20.96
CA ARG A 432 5.02 22.52 21.31
C ARG A 432 4.24 23.78 20.91
N SER A 433 3.88 23.85 19.64
CA SER A 433 3.21 25.02 19.04
C SER A 433 1.88 25.38 19.71
N ASN A 434 1.15 24.38 20.22
CA ASN A 434 -0.13 24.56 20.92
C ASN A 434 -0.03 25.38 22.21
N ILE A 435 1.14 25.43 22.84
CA ILE A 435 1.40 26.22 24.06
C ILE A 435 2.43 27.34 23.80
N GLY A 436 2.70 27.67 22.53
CA GLY A 436 3.62 28.74 22.16
C GLY A 436 5.11 28.41 22.31
N MET A 437 5.48 27.14 22.54
CA MET A 437 6.88 26.73 22.60
C MET A 437 7.44 26.51 21.18
N SER A 438 7.73 27.59 20.46
CA SER A 438 8.38 27.58 19.14
C SER A 438 9.90 27.42 19.21
N PHE A 439 10.56 27.22 18.06
CA PHE A 439 12.03 27.19 17.96
C PHE A 439 12.68 28.44 18.58
N ALA A 440 12.24 29.64 18.17
CA ALA A 440 12.77 30.89 18.71
C ALA A 440 12.50 31.05 20.22
N ALA A 441 11.32 30.69 20.70
CA ALA A 441 10.95 30.81 22.12
C ALA A 441 11.77 29.85 23.01
N ALA A 442 11.92 28.60 22.56
CA ALA A 442 12.76 27.60 23.22
C ALA A 442 14.22 28.04 23.21
N LEU A 443 14.75 28.45 22.06
CA LEU A 443 16.14 28.88 21.92
C LEU A 443 16.49 30.05 22.86
N ARG A 444 15.62 31.07 22.98
CA ARG A 444 15.82 32.15 23.97
C ARG A 444 15.93 31.63 25.39
N SER A 445 15.15 30.61 25.72
CA SER A 445 15.13 30.02 27.06
C SER A 445 16.37 29.16 27.30
N ILE A 446 16.79 28.39 26.30
CA ILE A 446 18.01 27.59 26.30
C ILE A 446 19.23 28.46 26.58
N LEU A 447 19.34 29.65 25.98
CA LEU A 447 20.47 30.56 26.21
C LEU A 447 20.55 31.13 27.64
N ARG A 448 19.53 30.89 28.49
CA ARG A 448 19.56 31.21 29.92
C ARG A 448 19.79 29.97 30.79
N GLN A 449 20.18 28.84 30.20
CA GLN A 449 20.46 27.58 30.88
C GLN A 449 21.95 27.26 30.92
N ASP A 450 22.81 28.26 30.69
CA ASP A 450 24.27 28.11 30.66
C ASP A 450 24.75 26.99 29.69
N PRO A 451 24.28 26.93 28.43
CA PRO A 451 24.71 25.88 27.52
C PRO A 451 26.09 26.18 26.93
N ASP A 452 26.90 25.15 26.70
CA ASP A 452 28.11 25.26 25.87
C ASP A 452 27.77 25.02 24.39
N VAL A 453 26.90 24.04 24.17
CA VAL A 453 26.49 23.59 22.83
C VAL A 453 24.98 23.65 22.70
N VAL A 454 24.52 24.25 21.60
CA VAL A 454 23.10 24.33 21.26
C VAL A 454 22.84 23.66 19.92
N MET A 455 21.87 22.74 19.86
CA MET A 455 21.39 22.18 18.59
C MET A 455 19.96 22.61 18.31
N ILE A 456 19.73 23.20 17.14
CA ILE A 456 18.42 23.65 16.67
C ILE A 456 18.04 22.76 15.50
N GLY A 457 16.94 22.01 15.61
CA GLY A 457 16.52 21.05 14.59
C GLY A 457 16.53 21.64 13.18
N GLU A 458 16.05 22.87 13.03
CA GLU A 458 16.17 23.65 11.80
C GLU A 458 15.98 25.16 12.01
N MET A 459 16.59 25.96 11.14
CA MET A 459 16.38 27.40 11.05
C MET A 459 15.51 27.72 9.84
N ARG A 460 14.20 27.90 10.06
CA ARG A 460 13.21 28.20 9.00
C ARG A 460 12.93 29.69 8.80
N ASP A 461 13.02 30.47 9.87
CA ASP A 461 12.66 31.89 9.92
C ASP A 461 13.84 32.77 10.37
N GLN A 462 13.71 34.07 10.09
CA GLN A 462 14.71 35.09 10.42
C GLN A 462 14.98 35.16 11.93
N GLU A 463 13.92 35.09 12.73
CA GLU A 463 14.01 35.23 14.19
C GLU A 463 14.90 34.14 14.81
N THR A 464 14.63 32.88 14.48
CA THR A 464 15.42 31.73 14.94
C THR A 464 16.86 31.82 14.45
N LEU A 465 17.06 32.20 13.18
CA LEU A 465 18.39 32.37 12.58
C LEU A 465 19.21 33.46 13.30
N GLU A 466 18.61 34.62 13.56
CA GLU A 466 19.27 35.72 14.25
C GLU A 466 19.69 35.36 15.67
N ILE A 467 18.81 34.69 16.42
CA ILE A 467 19.12 34.27 17.80
C ILE A 467 20.26 33.23 17.78
N ALA A 468 20.23 32.26 16.86
CA ALA A 468 21.26 31.23 16.71
C ALA A 468 22.63 31.85 16.41
N VAL A 469 22.68 32.77 15.46
CA VAL A 469 23.92 33.44 15.06
C VAL A 469 24.44 34.36 16.16
N ARG A 470 23.57 35.06 16.90
CA ARG A 470 23.99 35.83 18.06
C ARG A 470 24.56 34.95 19.17
N ALA A 471 23.93 33.81 19.47
CA ALA A 471 24.46 32.85 20.43
C ALA A 471 25.87 32.38 20.05
N ALA A 472 26.08 32.08 18.77
CA ALA A 472 27.38 31.71 18.25
C ALA A 472 28.44 32.82 18.41
N LEU A 473 28.06 34.08 18.23
CA LEU A 473 28.94 35.23 18.44
C LEU A 473 29.21 35.52 19.93
N THR A 474 28.36 35.04 20.83
CA THR A 474 28.53 35.17 22.28
C THR A 474 29.14 33.93 22.95
N GLY A 475 29.82 33.07 22.17
CA GLY A 475 30.63 31.99 22.74
C GLY A 475 29.99 30.60 22.75
N HIS A 476 28.87 30.38 22.04
CA HIS A 476 28.23 29.06 21.97
C HIS A 476 28.58 28.33 20.68
N LEU A 477 28.74 27.01 20.74
CA LEU A 477 28.78 26.18 19.52
C LEU A 477 27.35 25.82 19.12
N VAL A 478 26.94 26.21 17.92
CA VAL A 478 25.57 26.06 17.43
C VAL A 478 25.52 25.11 16.24
N PHE A 479 24.74 24.04 16.37
CA PHE A 479 24.42 23.12 15.29
C PHE A 479 23.01 23.35 14.78
N SER A 480 22.82 23.34 13.46
CA SER A 480 21.46 23.36 12.91
C SER A 480 21.36 22.81 11.50
N THR A 481 20.14 22.80 10.96
CA THR A 481 19.87 22.51 9.56
C THR A 481 19.22 23.69 8.84
N ILE A 482 19.56 23.85 7.56
CA ILE A 482 18.85 24.74 6.62
C ILE A 482 18.57 23.93 5.36
N HIS A 483 17.36 24.04 4.81
CA HIS A 483 17.00 23.35 3.57
C HIS A 483 17.51 24.11 2.35
N THR A 484 18.67 23.70 1.83
CA THR A 484 19.22 24.13 0.55
C THR A 484 19.79 22.92 -0.19
N ASN A 485 20.15 23.11 -1.46
CA ASN A 485 20.67 22.03 -2.28
C ASN A 485 22.20 21.87 -2.19
N THR A 486 22.94 22.91 -1.78
CA THR A 486 24.41 22.95 -1.78
C THR A 486 24.95 23.69 -0.55
N ALA A 487 26.18 23.40 -0.14
CA ALA A 487 26.80 24.05 1.02
C ALA A 487 26.91 25.58 0.84
N CYS A 488 27.28 26.04 -0.37
CA CYS A 488 27.40 27.47 -0.66
C CYS A 488 26.04 28.20 -0.64
N ALA A 489 24.96 27.53 -1.07
CA ALA A 489 23.62 28.12 -1.05
C ALA A 489 23.13 28.42 0.38
N THR A 490 23.68 27.78 1.40
CA THR A 490 23.41 28.11 2.81
C THR A 490 23.73 29.57 3.12
N VAL A 491 24.85 30.10 2.61
CA VAL A 491 25.25 31.51 2.84
C VAL A 491 24.24 32.46 2.20
N THR A 492 23.87 32.19 0.94
CA THR A 492 22.85 32.97 0.22
C THR A 492 21.51 32.89 0.95
N ARG A 493 21.10 31.70 1.40
CA ARG A 493 19.84 31.49 2.10
C ARG A 493 19.78 32.24 3.43
N MET A 494 20.87 32.27 4.19
CA MET A 494 20.94 33.06 5.43
C MET A 494 20.77 34.56 5.14
N ALA A 495 21.40 35.07 4.08
CA ALA A 495 21.23 36.47 3.66
C ALA A 495 19.80 36.76 3.16
N ASP A 496 19.21 35.85 2.39
CA ASP A 496 17.83 35.99 1.88
C ASP A 496 16.78 35.96 3.01
N MET A 497 17.10 35.28 4.12
CA MET A 497 16.28 35.30 5.34
C MET A 497 16.43 36.59 6.15
N GLY A 498 17.24 37.55 5.70
CA GLY A 498 17.39 38.86 6.32
C GLY A 498 18.58 38.99 7.27
N LEU A 499 19.47 37.99 7.33
CA LEU A 499 20.66 38.09 8.18
C LEU A 499 21.75 38.94 7.53
N GLU A 500 22.28 39.89 8.29
CA GLU A 500 23.37 40.76 7.84
C GLU A 500 24.63 39.97 7.46
N ARG A 501 25.25 40.33 6.32
CA ARG A 501 26.38 39.59 5.76
C ARG A 501 27.57 39.48 6.70
N TYR A 502 27.84 40.54 7.47
CA TYR A 502 28.94 40.55 8.44
C TYR A 502 28.72 39.55 9.58
N MET A 503 27.46 39.30 9.97
CA MET A 503 27.13 38.29 10.98
C MET A 503 27.37 36.88 10.45
N ILE A 504 27.02 36.62 9.18
CA ILE A 504 27.29 35.34 8.51
C ILE A 504 28.79 35.08 8.48
N THR A 505 29.58 36.04 8.01
CA THR A 505 31.05 35.88 7.89
C THR A 505 31.74 35.70 9.24
N SER A 506 31.18 36.26 10.31
CA SER A 506 31.77 36.19 11.65
C SER A 506 31.39 34.92 12.42
N ALA A 507 30.22 34.33 12.12
CA ALA A 507 29.67 33.23 12.92
C ALA A 507 29.71 31.87 12.22
N LEU A 508 29.56 31.79 10.89
CA LEU A 508 29.46 30.51 10.18
C LEU A 508 30.84 29.85 10.06
N ILE A 509 31.04 28.72 10.75
CA ILE A 509 32.28 27.93 10.69
C ILE A 509 32.24 26.97 9.50
N CYS A 510 31.12 26.27 9.33
CA CYS A 510 31.02 25.17 8.38
C CYS A 510 29.59 25.01 7.85
N ALA A 511 29.48 24.78 6.54
CA ALA A 511 28.24 24.38 5.89
C ALA A 511 28.47 23.04 5.16
N ILE A 512 27.66 22.03 5.48
CA ILE A 512 27.80 20.66 4.98
C ILE A 512 26.58 20.33 4.12
N SER A 513 26.80 19.95 2.84
CA SER A 513 25.71 19.41 2.01
C SER A 513 25.76 17.89 2.01
N GLN A 514 24.67 17.26 2.43
CA GLN A 514 24.62 15.81 2.60
C GLN A 514 23.55 15.17 1.69
N ARG A 515 23.87 13.97 1.19
CA ARG A 515 22.94 13.05 0.52
C ARG A 515 23.28 11.64 0.97
N LEU A 516 22.28 10.76 0.93
CA LEU A 516 22.48 9.32 1.09
C LEU A 516 22.47 8.67 -0.29
N ILE A 517 23.42 7.76 -0.52
CA ILE A 517 23.49 6.94 -1.72
C ILE A 517 23.25 5.48 -1.34
N ARG A 518 22.63 4.72 -2.24
CA ARG A 518 22.41 3.30 -2.04
C ARG A 518 23.73 2.56 -2.24
N MET A 519 24.05 1.67 -1.30
CA MET A 519 25.23 0.83 -1.40
C MET A 519 24.98 -0.33 -2.36
N ILE A 520 26.00 -0.69 -3.15
CA ILE A 520 25.92 -1.85 -4.04
C ILE A 520 25.89 -3.11 -3.18
N CYS A 521 24.95 -4.02 -3.47
CA CYS A 521 24.84 -5.29 -2.76
C CYS A 521 26.13 -6.12 -2.93
N PRO A 522 26.82 -6.52 -1.85
CA PRO A 522 28.08 -7.25 -1.96
C PRO A 522 27.91 -8.67 -2.53
N LYS A 523 26.68 -9.23 -2.51
CA LYS A 523 26.38 -10.59 -2.97
C LYS A 523 26.14 -10.72 -4.48
N CYS A 524 25.68 -9.65 -5.12
CA CYS A 524 25.29 -9.67 -6.55
C CYS A 524 25.88 -8.50 -7.34
N LYS A 525 26.95 -7.86 -6.85
CA LYS A 525 27.66 -6.83 -7.60
C LYS A 525 28.32 -7.44 -8.83
N GLU A 526 28.15 -6.80 -9.98
CA GLU A 526 28.78 -7.20 -11.24
C GLU A 526 29.87 -6.17 -11.64
N PRO A 527 31.06 -6.62 -12.05
CA PRO A 527 32.07 -5.74 -12.64
C PRO A 527 31.66 -5.35 -14.08
N TYR A 528 32.06 -4.15 -14.51
CA TYR A 528 31.84 -3.66 -15.87
C TYR A 528 33.13 -3.10 -16.46
#